data_AF-A0A085VZI8-F1
#
_entry.id   AF-A0A085VZI8-F1
#
_cell.length_a   1.000
_cell.length_b   1.000
_cell.length_c   1.000
_cell.angle_alpha   90.00
_cell.angle_beta   90.00
_cell.angle_gamma   90.00
#
_symmetry.space_group_name_H-M   'P 1'
#
loop_
_entity.id
_entity.type
_entity.pdbx_description
1 polymer ?
#
loop_
_entity_poly.entity_id
_entity_poly.type
_entity_poly.pdbx_seq_one_letter_code
_entity_poly.pdbx_strand_id
1 'polypeptide(L)' 'MQLDSELKPGPSGSFDIAVNGKTVWKKQTVAFPTEKEVIDAVSKELGR' A
#
# COMPACT_ATOMS: atom_id res chain seq x y z
N MET A 1 -2.25 -18.37 -6.59
CA MET A 1 -1.24 -17.30 -6.68
C MET A 1 -0.84 -16.97 -5.26
N GLN A 2 0.42 -17.20 -4.90
CA GLN A 2 0.96 -16.79 -3.60
C GLN A 2 1.30 -15.31 -3.72
N LEU A 3 0.58 -14.47 -2.99
CA LEU A 3 0.87 -13.05 -2.89
C LEU A 3 1.79 -12.91 -1.67
N ASP A 4 3.08 -12.77 -1.92
CA ASP A 4 4.03 -12.44 -0.87
C ASP A 4 3.85 -10.98 -0.47
N SER A 5 3.64 -10.73 0.82
CA SER A 5 3.63 -9.40 1.41
C SER A 5 4.70 -9.33 2.48
N GLU A 6 5.43 -8.23 2.49
CA GLU A 6 6.52 -7.98 3.45
C GLU A 6 6.25 -6.65 4.17
N LEU A 7 6.45 -6.63 5.48
CA LEU A 7 6.43 -5.39 6.26
C LEU A 7 7.86 -4.88 6.45
N LYS A 8 8.13 -3.67 5.96
CA LYS A 8 9.43 -3.01 6.07
C LYS A 8 9.36 -1.86 7.06
N PRO A 9 10.37 -1.67 7.92
CA PRO A 9 10.45 -0.49 8.77
C PRO A 9 10.62 0.76 7.91
N GLY A 10 9.80 1.78 8.18
CA GLY A 10 9.87 3.09 7.54
C GLY A 10 10.18 4.20 8.56
N PRO A 11 10.32 5.45 8.10
CA PRO A 11 10.45 6.61 8.99
C PRO A 11 9.30 6.71 10.00
N SER A 12 9.56 7.33 11.15
CA SER A 12 8.53 7.55 12.18
C SER A 12 7.29 8.25 11.61
N GLY A 13 6.13 7.66 11.86
CA GLY A 13 4.83 8.18 11.39
C GLY A 13 4.48 7.86 9.94
N SER A 14 5.35 7.17 9.19
CA SER A 14 5.05 6.72 7.83
C SER A 14 4.16 5.48 7.79
N PHE A 15 3.34 5.38 6.75
CA PHE A 15 2.62 4.17 6.39
C PHE A 15 2.42 4.21 4.87
N ASP A 16 3.24 3.45 4.16
CA ASP A 16 3.31 3.45 2.71
C ASP A 16 3.02 2.03 2.21
N ILE A 17 2.17 1.93 1.18
CA ILE A 17 1.85 0.67 0.54
C ILE A 17 2.51 0.68 -0.83
N ALA A 18 3.34 -0.32 -1.10
CA ALA A 18 4.02 -0.49 -2.37
C ALA A 18 3.70 -1.84 -3.00
N VAL A 19 3.50 -1.84 -4.31
CA VAL A 19 3.28 -3.04 -5.13
C VAL A 19 4.35 -3.05 -6.21
N ASN A 20 5.07 -4.17 -6.35
CA ASN A 20 6.17 -4.30 -7.32
C ASN A 20 7.22 -3.16 -7.23
N GLY A 21 7.51 -2.69 -6.01
CA GLY A 21 8.47 -1.62 -5.75
C GLY A 21 7.94 -0.20 -6.02
N LYS A 22 6.69 -0.04 -6.44
CA LYS A 22 6.06 1.27 -6.67
C LYS A 22 5.05 1.58 -5.57
N THR A 23 5.17 2.74 -4.95
CA THR A 23 4.22 3.22 -3.95
C THR A 23 2.86 3.49 -4.60
N VAL A 24 1.84 2.77 -4.17
CA VAL A 24 0.45 2.92 -4.62
C VAL A 24 -0.39 3.74 -3.64
N TRP A 25 0.04 3.82 -2.38
CA TRP A 25 -0.60 4.65 -1.35
C TRP A 25 0.43 5.18 -0.36
N LYS A 26 0.25 6.42 0.08
CA LYS A 26 1.13 7.10 1.04
C LYS A 26 0.31 7.80 2.11
N LYS A 27 0.70 7.68 3.37
CA LYS A 27 0.05 8.38 4.47
C LYS A 27 0.26 9.90 4.35
N GLN A 28 -0.82 10.64 4.10
CA GLN A 28 -0.81 12.10 4.03
C GLN A 28 -1.41 12.76 5.28
N THR A 29 -2.25 12.04 6.02
CA THR A 29 -2.94 12.53 7.22
C THR A 29 -2.80 11.54 8.37
N VAL A 30 -3.43 11.80 9.51
CA VAL A 30 -3.43 10.88 10.65
C VAL A 30 -4.21 9.59 10.39
N ALA A 31 -5.11 9.59 9.41
CA ALA A 31 -5.98 8.47 9.11
C ALA A 31 -5.26 7.36 8.32
N PHE A 32 -5.68 6.12 8.56
CA PHE A 32 -5.30 4.95 7.77
C PHE A 32 -6.24 4.80 6.57
N PRO A 33 -5.79 4.13 5.49
CA PRO A 33 -6.67 3.85 4.37
C PRO A 33 -7.74 2.83 4.78
N THR A 34 -8.89 2.93 4.13
CA THR A 34 -9.91 1.88 4.17
C THR A 34 -9.46 0.68 3.35
N GLU A 35 -10.01 -0.50 3.66
CA GLU A 35 -9.76 -1.73 2.89
C GLU A 35 -10.05 -1.53 1.39
N LYS A 36 -11.15 -0.84 1.07
CA LYS A 36 -11.53 -0.53 -0.31
C LYS A 36 -10.45 0.30 -1.03
N GLU A 37 -9.93 1.34 -0.40
CA GLU A 37 -8.88 2.17 -1.00
C GLU A 37 -7.60 1.37 -1.26
N VAL A 38 -7.25 0.44 -0.36
CA VAL A 38 -6.10 -0.45 -0.55
C VAL A 38 -6.34 -1.39 -1.72
N ILE A 39 -7.49 -2.06 -1.78
CA ILE A 39 -7.84 -3.00 -2.86
C ILE A 39 -7.86 -2.28 -4.22
N ASP A 40 -8.48 -1.11 -4.30
CA ASP A 40 -8.58 -0.33 -5.53
C ASP A 40 -7.16 0.10 -6.02
N ALA A 41 -6.31 0.57 -5.11
CA ALA A 41 -4.94 0.98 -5.43
C ALA A 41 -4.06 -0.19 -5.89
N VAL A 42 -4.16 -1.34 -5.22
CA VAL A 42 -3.42 -2.56 -5.58
C VAL A 42 -3.91 -3.14 -6.91
N SER A 43 -5.24 -3.22 -7.11
CA SER A 43 -5.83 -3.77 -8.34
C SER A 43 -5.43 -2.96 -9.56
N LYS A 44 -5.44 -1.62 -9.43
CA LYS A 44 -4.98 -0.71 -10.47
C LYS A 44 -3.53 -0.97 -10.90
N GLU A 45 -2.63 -1.24 -9.94
CA GLU A 45 -1.22 -1.49 -10.26
C GLU A 45 -0.99 -2.91 -10.84
N LEU A 46 -1.82 -3.88 -10.44
CA LEU A 46 -1.76 -5.24 -10.98
C LEU A 46 -2.49 -5.41 -12.32
N GLY A 47 -3.20 -4.38 -12.80
CA GLY A 47 -3.94 -4.42 -14.06
C GLY A 47 -5.15 -5.36 -14.02
N ARG A 48 -5.80 -5.49 -12.86
CA ARG A 48 -7.04 -6.27 -12.66
C ARG A 48 -8.26 -5.38 -12.59
#